data_AF-A0A968VZA5-F1
#
_entry.id   AF-A0A968VZA5-F1
#
_cell.length_a   1.000
_cell.length_b   1.000
_cell.length_c   1.000
_cell.angle_alpha   90.00
_cell.angle_beta   90.00
_cell.angle_gamma   90.00
#
_symmetry.space_group_name_H-M   'P 1'
#
loop_
_entity.id
_entity.type
_entity.pdbx_description
1 polymer ?
#
loop_
_entity_poly.entity_id
_entity_poly.type
_entity_poly.pdbx_seq_one_letter_code
_entity_poly.pdbx_strand_id
1 'polypeptide(L)'
;MFNTLFQLLAHKHSESLQQASCFLFISGYIYFMLTGNKINEQTISSTSQLLNINGKAFDSLVLKGLGVNENIFASSWNQAK
;
A
#
# COMPACT_ATOMS: atom_id res chain seq x y z
N MET A 1 -5.74 0.58 18.40
CA MET A 1 -4.60 0.44 17.46
C MET A 1 -5.05 1.01 16.11
N PHE A 2 -4.39 2.04 15.59
CA PHE A 2 -4.79 2.76 14.36
C PHE A 2 -3.66 2.63 13.33
N ASN A 3 -3.84 1.77 12.34
CA ASN A 3 -2.88 1.57 11.25
C ASN A 3 -3.59 1.77 9.90
N THR A 4 -2.83 1.65 8.81
CA THR A 4 -3.32 1.90 7.46
C THR A 4 -4.50 1.02 7.07
N LEU A 5 -4.59 -0.24 7.53
CA LEU A 5 -5.75 -1.09 7.32
C LEU A 5 -7.04 -0.41 7.81
N PHE A 6 -7.04 0.10 9.04
CA PHE A 6 -8.22 0.77 9.61
C PHE A 6 -8.51 2.12 8.93
N GLN A 7 -7.47 2.84 8.51
CA GLN A 7 -7.63 4.09 7.74
C GLN A 7 -8.31 3.81 6.40
N LEU A 8 -7.88 2.77 5.67
CA LEU A 8 -8.48 2.35 4.41
C LEU A 8 -9.91 1.84 4.61
N LEU A 9 -10.17 1.10 5.69
CA LEU A 9 -11.53 0.66 6.02
C LEU A 9 -12.46 1.86 6.23
N ALA A 10 -12.02 2.88 6.95
CA ALA A 10 -12.78 4.11 7.18
C ALA A 10 -13.01 4.91 5.87
N HIS A 11 -12.09 4.82 4.91
CA HIS A 11 -12.15 5.53 3.63
C HIS A 11 -12.60 4.67 2.44
N LYS A 12 -13.09 3.45 2.68
CA LYS A 12 -13.44 2.47 1.63
C LYS A 12 -14.35 3.04 0.52
N HIS A 13 -15.25 3.95 0.88
CA HIS A 13 -16.22 4.55 -0.03
C HIS A 13 -15.84 5.96 -0.49
N SER A 14 -14.63 6.43 -0.19
CA SER A 14 -14.21 7.75 -0.64
C SER A 14 -13.98 7.73 -2.15
N GLU A 15 -14.43 8.79 -2.82
CA GLU A 15 -14.16 9.01 -4.24
C GLU A 15 -12.66 9.02 -4.54
N SER A 16 -11.87 9.60 -3.63
CA SER A 16 -10.40 9.63 -3.73
C SER A 16 -9.76 8.25 -3.76
N LEU A 17 -10.29 7.28 -3.02
CA LEU A 17 -9.75 5.91 -3.00
C LEU A 17 -10.20 5.13 -4.24
N GLN A 18 -11.41 5.40 -4.75
CA GLN A 18 -11.91 4.79 -5.99
C GLN A 18 -11.17 5.29 -7.23
N GLN A 19 -10.76 6.56 -7.25
CA GLN A 19 -10.02 7.19 -8.34
C GLN A 19 -8.49 7.09 -8.18
N ALA A 20 -8.00 6.51 -7.07
CA ALA A 20 -6.58 6.41 -6.81
C ALA A 20 -5.87 5.59 -7.88
N SER A 21 -4.83 6.17 -8.49
CA SER A 21 -3.98 5.46 -9.46
C SER A 21 -2.80 4.75 -8.79
N CYS A 22 -2.41 5.19 -7.59
CA CYS A 22 -1.31 4.61 -6.85
C CYS A 22 -1.43 4.88 -5.34
N PHE A 23 -1.06 3.88 -4.54
CA PHE A 23 -0.92 3.98 -3.10
C PHE A 23 0.56 3.93 -2.70
N LEU A 24 1.04 4.99 -2.07
CA LEU A 24 2.39 5.10 -1.52
C LEU A 24 2.34 5.53 -0.05
N PHE A 25 3.18 4.91 0.78
CA PHE A 25 3.54 5.47 2.07
C PHE A 25 4.37 6.76 1.87
N ILE A 26 4.44 7.61 2.89
CA ILE A 26 5.19 8.89 2.82
C ILE A 26 6.64 8.66 2.38
N SER A 27 7.31 7.62 2.89
CA SER A 27 8.67 7.27 2.48
C SER A 27 8.75 6.87 1.00
N GLY A 28 7.78 6.08 0.51
CA GLY A 28 7.67 5.71 -0.90
C GLY A 28 7.36 6.90 -1.81
N TYR A 29 6.57 7.86 -1.33
CA TYR A 29 6.28 9.10 -2.04
C TYR A 29 7.53 9.98 -2.18
N ILE A 30 8.30 10.17 -1.09
CA ILE A 30 9.57 10.91 -1.14
C ILE A 30 10.55 10.21 -2.09
N TYR A 31 10.65 8.89 -2.04
CA TYR A 31 11.48 8.11 -2.95
C TYR A 31 11.06 8.31 -4.42
N PHE A 32 9.75 8.29 -4.71
CA PHE A 32 9.23 8.57 -6.04
C PHE A 32 9.57 9.98 -6.51
N MET A 33 9.43 10.99 -5.66
CA MET A 33 9.77 12.38 -5.99
C MET A 33 11.25 12.56 -6.37
N LEU A 34 12.14 11.73 -5.78
CA LEU A 34 13.58 11.81 -6.03
C LEU A 34 14.04 10.96 -7.21
N THR A 35 13.35 9.86 -7.53
CA THR A 35 13.85 8.84 -8.47
C THR A 35 12.92 8.56 -9.65
N GLY A 36 11.67 9.03 -9.61
CA GLY A 36 10.61 8.65 -10.54
C GLY A 36 10.06 7.23 -10.33
N ASN A 37 10.63 6.43 -9.41
CA ASN A 37 10.22 5.06 -9.18
C ASN A 37 9.19 4.96 -8.04
N LYS A 38 8.05 4.33 -8.30
CA LYS A 38 6.99 4.12 -7.30
C LYS A 38 7.24 2.81 -6.57
N ILE A 39 7.73 2.88 -5.33
CA ILE A 39 8.05 1.70 -4.53
C ILE A 39 7.67 1.96 -3.07
N ASN A 40 7.08 0.97 -2.41
CA ASN A 40 6.86 0.99 -0.97
C ASN A 40 7.98 0.24 -0.24
N GLU A 41 8.55 0.86 0.79
CA GLU A 41 9.59 0.23 1.62
C GLU A 41 8.95 -0.82 2.54
N GLN A 42 9.65 -1.94 2.79
CA GLN A 42 9.05 -3.10 3.47
C GLN A 42 8.80 -2.87 4.96
N THR A 43 9.71 -2.17 5.65
CA THR A 43 9.62 -1.89 7.09
C THR A 43 8.42 -0.99 7.41
N ILE A 44 8.15 0.04 6.60
CA ILE A 44 6.92 0.84 6.78
C ILE A 44 5.67 0.02 6.43
N SER A 45 5.73 -0.77 5.36
CA SER A 45 4.60 -1.58 4.90
C SER A 45 4.22 -2.66 5.92
N SER A 46 5.16 -3.20 6.70
CA SER A 46 4.87 -4.22 7.72
C SER A 46 4.03 -3.68 8.88
N THR A 47 4.11 -2.39 9.18
CA THR A 47 3.27 -1.74 10.20
C THR A 47 1.82 -1.52 9.76
N SER A 48 1.54 -1.64 8.46
CA SER A 48 0.24 -1.31 7.86
C SER A 48 -0.83 -2.39 8.08
N GLN A 49 -0.42 -3.62 8.42
CA GLN A 49 -1.24 -4.83 8.40
C GLN A 49 -1.83 -5.19 7.02
N LEU A 50 -1.25 -4.66 5.94
CA LEU A 50 -1.66 -4.99 4.57
C LEU A 50 -0.72 -6.00 3.88
N LEU A 51 0.43 -6.33 4.48
CA LEU A 51 1.35 -7.32 3.91
C LEU A 51 0.93 -8.75 4.23
N ASN A 52 1.26 -9.67 3.32
CA ASN A 52 1.13 -11.10 3.59
C ASN A 52 2.12 -11.55 4.68
N ILE A 53 1.88 -12.74 5.25
CA ILE A 53 2.73 -13.34 6.30
C ILE A 53 4.20 -13.49 5.88
N ASN A 54 4.46 -13.57 4.57
CA ASN A 54 5.80 -13.70 4.01
C ASN A 54 6.49 -12.33 3.80
N GLY A 55 5.81 -11.22 4.08
CA GLY A 55 6.32 -9.85 4.06
C GLY A 55 6.71 -9.28 2.69
N LYS A 56 6.39 -9.97 1.58
CA LYS A 56 6.92 -9.61 0.24
C LYS A 56 5.92 -8.88 -0.65
N ALA A 57 4.62 -9.04 -0.40
CA ALA A 57 3.57 -8.44 -1.19
C ALA A 57 2.39 -8.05 -0.30
N PHE A 58 1.58 -7.11 -0.77
CA PHE A 58 0.30 -6.84 -0.16
C PHE A 58 -0.60 -8.08 -0.26
N ASP A 59 -1.37 -8.35 0.79
CA ASP A 59 -2.21 -9.53 0.89
C ASP A 59 -3.51 -9.33 0.12
N SER A 60 -3.67 -10.03 -1.00
CA SER A 60 -4.85 -9.93 -1.85
C SER A 60 -6.16 -10.26 -1.13
N LEU A 61 -6.15 -11.15 -0.11
CA LEU A 61 -7.36 -11.46 0.65
C LEU A 61 -7.76 -10.28 1.55
N VAL A 62 -6.77 -9.65 2.18
CA VAL A 62 -6.99 -8.43 2.99
C VAL A 62 -7.51 -7.29 2.11
N LEU A 63 -6.84 -7.02 0.98
CA LEU A 63 -7.25 -5.96 0.05
C LEU A 63 -8.65 -6.19 -0.53
N LYS A 64 -8.98 -7.43 -0.88
CA LYS A 64 -10.32 -7.82 -1.33
C LYS A 64 -11.37 -7.62 -0.24
N GLY A 65 -11.06 -7.96 1.00
CA GLY A 65 -11.94 -7.71 2.15
C GLY A 65 -12.21 -6.21 2.37
N LEU A 66 -11.17 -5.38 2.18
CA LEU A 66 -11.30 -3.92 2.21
C LEU A 66 -12.04 -3.36 0.98
N GLY A 67 -12.18 -4.13 -0.11
CA GLY A 67 -12.80 -3.67 -1.36
C GLY A 67 -11.98 -2.60 -2.08
N VAL A 68 -10.65 -2.61 -1.91
CA VAL A 68 -9.73 -1.71 -2.61
C VAL A 68 -9.10 -2.42 -3.81
N ASN A 69 -8.80 -1.66 -4.86
CA ASN A 69 -8.15 -2.20 -6.06
C ASN A 69 -6.69 -2.52 -5.75
N GLU A 70 -6.30 -3.78 -5.77
CA GLU A 70 -4.92 -4.20 -5.46
C GLU A 70 -3.88 -3.63 -6.43
N ASN A 71 -4.28 -3.30 -7.66
CA ASN A 71 -3.36 -2.78 -8.69
C ASN A 71 -2.80 -1.39 -8.39
N ILE A 72 -3.41 -0.65 -7.45
CA ILE A 72 -2.91 0.69 -7.07
C ILE A 72 -1.69 0.58 -6.15
N PHE A 73 -1.49 -0.56 -5.49
CA PHE A 73 -0.42 -0.74 -4.52
C PHE A 73 0.91 -1.00 -5.23
N ALA A 74 1.85 -0.07 -5.09
CA ALA A 74 3.18 -0.19 -5.70
C ALA A 74 3.96 -1.39 -5.12
N SER A 75 4.82 -1.99 -5.93
CA SER A 75 5.68 -3.12 -5.53
C SER A 75 6.57 -2.76 -4.33
N SER A 76 6.93 -3.78 -3.56
CA SER A 76 7.86 -3.63 -2.44
C SER A 76 9.32 -3.65 -2.94
N TRP A 77 10.21 -2.92 -2.25
CA TRP A 77 11.64 -2.78 -2.60
C TRP A 77 12.35 -4.10 -2.92
N ASN A 78 12.02 -5.20 -2.22
CA ASN A 78 12.65 -6.50 -2.38
C ASN A 78 12.20 -7.30 -3.63
N GLN A 79 11.38 -6.72 -4.50
CA GLN A 79 11.08 -7.27 -5.82
C GLN A 79 11.92 -6.62 -6.95
N ALA A 80 12.68 -5.56 -6.65
CA ALA A 80 13.51 -4.84 -7.61
C ALA A 80 15.00 -5.27 -7.59
N LYS A 81 15.31 -6.40 -6.94
CA LYS A 81 16.62 -7.06 -6.92
C LYS A 81 16.53 -8.48 -7.43
#